data_AF-A0A1J3HQN8-F1
#
_entry.id   AF-A0A1J3HQN8-F1
#
_cell.length_a   1.000
_cell.length_b   1.000
_cell.length_c   1.000
_cell.angle_alpha   90.00
_cell.angle_beta   90.00
_cell.angle_gamma   90.00
#
_symmetry.space_group_name_H-M   'P 1'
#
loop_
_entity.id
_entity.type
_entity.pdbx_description
1 polymer ?
#
loop_
_entity_poly.entity_id
_entity_poly.type
_entity_poly.pdbx_seq_one_letter_code
_entity_poly.pdbx_strand_id
1 'polypeptide(L)'
;PDPERGNLKLISRVLQINNEVGDESCVSCQENGENAVSRDLERTVRSFKLNSSQEDAILRCLEAKDCRHRNTFKLIWGPPGTGKTKTTSVLLLNLLKMRCRTLTCAP
;
A
#
# COMPACT_ATOMS: atom_id res chain seq x y z
N PRO A 1 -12.51 -16.31 19.53
CA PRO A 1 -12.32 -14.94 18.99
C PRO A 1 -13.48 -14.59 18.05
N ASP A 2 -14.26 -13.58 18.43
CA ASP A 2 -15.43 -13.12 17.67
C ASP A 2 -14.99 -12.48 16.33
N PRO A 3 -15.35 -13.06 15.17
CA PRO A 3 -14.93 -12.57 13.86
C PRO A 3 -15.52 -11.19 13.52
N GLU A 4 -16.64 -10.78 14.12
CA GLU A 4 -17.29 -9.50 13.81
C GLU A 4 -16.51 -8.30 14.36
N ARG A 5 -15.87 -8.47 15.53
CA ARG A 5 -15.07 -7.43 16.18
C ARG A 5 -13.83 -7.02 15.36
N GLY A 6 -13.29 -7.92 14.54
CA GLY A 6 -12.15 -7.64 13.66
C GLY A 6 -12.53 -6.77 12.47
N ASN A 7 -13.67 -7.06 11.84
CA ASN A 7 -14.12 -6.41 10.61
C ASN A 7 -14.53 -4.95 10.84
N LEU A 8 -15.21 -4.66 11.95
CA LEU A 8 -15.62 -3.28 12.29
C LEU A 8 -14.43 -2.34 12.53
N LYS A 9 -13.34 -2.85 13.11
CA LYS A 9 -12.09 -2.08 13.27
C LYS A 9 -11.46 -1.71 11.93
N LEU A 10 -11.59 -2.59 10.93
CA LEU A 10 -11.11 -2.37 9.56
C LEU A 10 -11.86 -1.22 8.90
N ILE A 11 -13.19 -1.30 8.92
CA ILE A 11 -14.09 -0.33 8.29
C ILE A 11 -13.93 1.03 8.94
N SER A 12 -13.85 1.07 10.28
CA SER A 12 -13.58 2.31 11.02
C SER A 12 -12.28 2.96 10.59
N ARG A 13 -11.20 2.20 10.37
CA ARG A 13 -9.93 2.75 9.89
C ARG A 13 -10.04 3.32 8.48
N VAL A 14 -10.72 2.62 7.57
CA VAL A 14 -10.93 3.11 6.19
C VAL A 14 -11.73 4.41 6.18
N LEU A 15 -12.76 4.53 7.02
CA LEU A 15 -13.56 5.75 7.13
C LEU A 15 -12.79 6.90 7.79
N GLN A 16 -11.89 6.61 8.72
CA GLN A 16 -11.04 7.60 9.39
C GLN A 16 -9.98 8.21 8.46
N ILE A 17 -9.43 7.45 7.50
CA ILE A 17 -8.46 7.94 6.49
C ILE A 17 -8.99 9.19 5.75
N ASN A 18 -10.31 9.32 5.63
CA ASN A 18 -10.94 10.44 4.93
C ASN A 18 -11.16 11.70 5.80
N ASN A 19 -11.10 11.57 7.14
CA ASN A 19 -11.60 12.61 8.03
C ASN A 19 -10.53 13.33 8.85
N GLU A 20 -9.40 12.72 9.17
CA GLU A 20 -8.23 13.42 9.76
C GLU A 20 -7.12 12.38 9.99
N VAL A 21 -5.87 12.79 9.74
CA VAL A 21 -4.63 11.98 9.82
C VAL A 21 -4.37 11.11 8.60
N GLY A 22 -3.42 11.57 7.77
CA GLY A 22 -2.84 10.79 6.69
C GLY A 22 -2.28 9.47 7.20
N ASP A 23 -2.31 8.45 6.34
CA ASP A 23 -1.79 7.10 6.53
C ASP A 23 -0.54 7.06 7.43
N GLU A 24 -0.74 6.84 8.73
CA GLU A 24 0.36 6.85 9.70
C GLU A 24 1.35 5.73 9.33
N SER A 25 2.62 6.07 9.21
CA SER A 25 3.67 5.05 9.17
C SER A 25 3.66 4.26 10.48
N CYS A 26 4.07 2.98 10.44
CA CYS A 26 4.24 2.22 11.67
C CYS A 26 5.51 2.68 12.38
N VAL A 27 5.38 3.30 13.55
CA VAL A 27 6.51 3.83 14.34
C VAL A 27 7.56 2.76 14.60
N SER A 28 7.13 1.56 15.03
CA SER A 28 8.04 0.43 15.28
C SER A 28 8.81 -0.04 14.03
N CYS A 29 8.21 0.05 12.84
CA CYS A 29 8.91 -0.25 11.58
C CYS A 29 9.95 0.82 11.22
N GLN A 30 9.73 2.06 11.64
CA GLN A 30 10.61 3.18 11.35
C GLN A 30 11.86 3.18 12.24
N GLU A 31 11.69 2.81 13.51
CA GLU A 31 12.79 2.69 14.48
C GLU A 31 13.75 1.54 14.15
N ASN A 32 13.23 0.42 13.62
CA ASN A 32 14.04 -0.76 13.28
C ASN A 32 14.72 -0.70 11.90
N GLY A 33 14.38 0.27 11.04
CA GLY A 33 14.91 0.34 9.66
C GLY A 33 14.47 -0.83 8.74
N GLU A 34 13.52 -1.66 9.19
CA GLU A 34 13.12 -2.91 8.53
C GLU A 34 12.20 -2.72 7.31
N ASN A 35 11.74 -1.49 7.06
CA ASN A 35 10.69 -1.22 6.07
C ASN A 35 11.21 -0.66 4.72
N ALA A 36 12.51 -0.76 4.44
CA ALA A 36 13.07 -0.21 3.21
C ALA A 36 12.78 -1.10 2.00
N VAL A 37 12.20 -0.50 0.96
CA VAL A 37 12.04 -1.15 -0.35
C VAL A 37 13.41 -1.35 -1.02
N SER A 38 13.66 -2.53 -1.59
CA SER A 38 14.91 -2.79 -2.31
C SER A 38 15.12 -1.81 -3.47
N ARG A 39 16.37 -1.35 -3.69
CA ARG A 39 16.73 -0.44 -4.78
C ARG A 39 16.35 -0.97 -6.17
N ASP A 40 16.31 -2.29 -6.36
CA ASP A 40 15.90 -2.91 -7.62
C ASP A 40 14.41 -2.76 -7.87
N LEU A 41 13.62 -2.78 -6.80
CA LEU A 41 12.18 -2.56 -6.85
C LEU A 41 11.88 -1.09 -7.09
N GLU A 42 12.58 -0.18 -6.40
CA GLU A 42 12.47 1.26 -6.68
C GLU A 42 12.81 1.59 -8.14
N ARG A 43 13.92 1.04 -8.67
CA ARG A 43 14.28 1.19 -10.08
C ARG A 43 13.21 0.65 -11.01
N THR A 44 12.62 -0.49 -10.66
CA THR A 44 11.48 -1.05 -11.40
C THR A 44 10.31 -0.08 -11.41
N VAL A 45 9.87 0.44 -10.26
CA VAL A 45 8.75 1.40 -10.16
C VAL A 45 9.03 2.65 -11.01
N ARG A 46 10.23 3.22 -10.89
CA ARG A 46 10.64 4.43 -11.63
C ARG A 46 10.68 4.23 -13.15
N SER A 47 10.86 3.00 -13.63
CA SER A 47 10.87 2.69 -15.07
C SER A 47 9.53 2.90 -15.76
N PHE A 48 8.42 2.97 -15.02
CA PHE A 48 7.06 3.03 -15.59
C PHE A 48 6.57 4.44 -15.94
N LYS A 49 7.41 5.47 -15.84
CA LYS A 49 7.03 6.88 -16.10
C LYS A 49 5.76 7.24 -15.31
N LEU A 50 5.81 7.03 -14.00
CA LEU A 50 4.77 7.43 -13.06
C LEU A 50 5.00 8.88 -12.65
N ASN A 51 3.95 9.57 -12.21
CA ASN A 51 4.14 10.83 -11.50
C ASN A 51 4.49 10.56 -10.03
N SER A 52 4.89 11.61 -9.31
CA SER A 52 5.35 11.49 -7.91
C SER A 52 4.30 10.88 -6.98
N SER A 53 3.02 11.20 -7.14
CA SER A 53 1.97 10.67 -6.26
C SER A 53 1.67 9.19 -6.53
N GLN A 54 1.74 8.76 -7.79
CA GLN A 54 1.60 7.36 -8.16
C GLN A 54 2.80 6.52 -7.70
N GLU A 55 4.02 7.04 -7.84
CA GLU A 55 5.24 6.39 -7.33
C GLU A 55 5.19 6.24 -5.81
N ASP A 56 4.90 7.33 -5.09
CA ASP A 56 4.80 7.31 -3.63
C ASP A 56 3.72 6.34 -3.14
N ALA A 57 2.53 6.34 -3.77
CA ALA A 57 1.47 5.39 -3.43
C ALA A 57 1.93 3.92 -3.54
N ILE A 58 2.71 3.59 -4.57
CA ILE A 58 3.26 2.23 -4.74
C ILE A 58 4.29 1.93 -3.67
N LEU A 59 5.25 2.84 -3.41
CA LEU A 59 6.28 2.65 -2.40
C LEU A 59 5.65 2.46 -1.00
N ARG A 60 4.69 3.31 -0.62
CA ARG A 60 3.94 3.20 0.64
C ARG A 60 3.21 1.86 0.76
N CYS A 61 2.68 1.30 -0.33
CA CYS A 61 2.07 -0.03 -0.33
C CYS A 61 3.09 -1.15 -0.14
N LEU A 62 4.26 -1.03 -0.78
CA LEU A 62 5.33 -2.03 -0.69
C LEU A 62 5.95 -2.04 0.70
N GLU A 63 6.22 -0.87 1.30
CA GLU A 63 6.67 -0.74 2.69
C GLU A 63 5.65 -1.35 3.67
N ALA A 64 4.36 -1.14 3.44
CA ALA A 64 3.31 -1.62 4.34
C ALA A 64 3.11 -3.14 4.32
N LYS A 65 3.60 -3.82 3.27
CA LYS A 65 3.57 -5.28 3.15
C LYS A 65 4.55 -5.96 4.12
N ASP A 66 5.61 -5.28 4.54
CA ASP A 66 6.61 -5.84 5.47
C ASP A 66 6.28 -5.54 6.95
N CYS A 67 5.30 -4.67 7.22
CA CYS A 67 4.84 -4.38 8.57
C CYS A 67 4.08 -5.56 9.19
N ARG A 68 4.65 -6.16 10.25
CA ARG A 68 4.03 -7.26 11.01
C ARG A 68 3.30 -6.81 12.29
N HIS A 69 3.38 -5.53 12.62
CA HIS A 69 2.83 -4.97 13.87
C HIS A 69 1.30 -4.78 13.82
N ARG A 70 0.73 -4.59 12.62
CA ARG A 70 -0.70 -4.36 12.43
C ARG A 70 -1.14 -4.70 11.01
N ASN A 71 -2.42 -5.03 10.85
CA ASN A 71 -3.04 -5.07 9.52
C ASN A 71 -3.01 -3.66 8.90
N THR A 72 -2.44 -3.55 7.70
CA THR A 72 -2.30 -2.31 6.95
C THR A 72 -3.34 -2.23 5.83
N PHE A 73 -3.87 -1.03 5.60
CA PHE A 73 -4.77 -0.72 4.50
C PHE A 73 -4.23 0.50 3.78
N LYS A 74 -4.12 0.42 2.46
CA LYS A 74 -3.68 1.53 1.62
C LYS A 74 -4.72 1.82 0.56
N LEU A 75 -5.14 3.07 0.48
CA LEU A 75 -6.14 3.53 -0.47
C LEU A 75 -5.44 4.22 -1.65
N ILE A 76 -5.58 3.65 -2.84
CA ILE A 76 -5.19 4.30 -4.09
C ILE A 76 -6.44 4.93 -4.69
N TRP A 77 -6.52 6.26 -4.68
CA TRP A 77 -7.69 7.01 -5.13
C TRP A 77 -7.30 8.20 -6.00
N GLY A 78 -8.28 8.78 -6.68
CA GLY A 78 -8.13 10.00 -7.46
C GLY A 78 -9.19 10.15 -8.56
N PRO A 79 -9.26 11.33 -9.22
CA PRO A 79 -10.24 11.62 -10.27
C PRO A 79 -10.23 10.63 -11.46
N PRO A 80 -11.27 10.62 -12.30
CA PRO A 80 -11.26 9.86 -13.55
C PRO A 80 -10.05 10.24 -14.42
N GLY A 81 -9.45 9.27 -15.12
CA GLY A 81 -8.31 9.52 -16.01
C GLY A 81 -6.94 9.68 -15.33
N THR A 82 -6.83 9.63 -14.00
CA THR A 82 -5.55 9.84 -13.28
C THR A 82 -4.64 8.61 -13.20
N GLY A 83 -4.87 7.59 -14.04
CA GLY A 83 -3.97 6.44 -14.13
C GLY A 83 -4.01 5.45 -12.95
N LYS A 84 -5.07 5.45 -12.13
CA LYS A 84 -5.25 4.48 -11.01
C LYS A 84 -5.01 3.01 -11.42
N THR A 85 -5.53 2.62 -12.59
CA THR A 85 -5.30 1.28 -13.15
C THR A 85 -3.83 1.03 -13.43
N LYS A 86 -3.12 2.00 -14.04
CA LYS A 86 -1.67 1.91 -14.30
C LYS A 86 -0.90 1.75 -12.98
N THR A 87 -1.22 2.57 -11.97
CA THR A 87 -0.61 2.49 -10.64
C THR A 87 -0.82 1.12 -10.00
N THR A 88 -2.05 0.61 -10.04
CA THR A 88 -2.42 -0.70 -9.47
C THR A 88 -1.71 -1.84 -10.22
N SER A 89 -1.65 -1.80 -11.55
CA SER A 89 -0.94 -2.81 -12.35
C SER A 89 0.56 -2.83 -12.04
N VAL A 90 1.19 -1.66 -11.86
CA VAL A 90 2.61 -1.59 -11.48
C VAL A 90 2.82 -2.12 -10.06
N LEU A 91 1.93 -1.81 -9.10
CA LEU A 91 1.98 -2.39 -7.76
C LEU A 91 1.91 -3.92 -7.80
N LEU A 92 0.94 -4.49 -8.53
CA LEU A 92 0.76 -5.93 -8.68
C LEU A 92 2.00 -6.60 -9.30
N LEU A 93 2.60 -5.98 -10.32
CA LEU A 93 3.84 -6.48 -10.92
C LEU A 93 5.01 -6.50 -9.92
N ASN A 94 5.14 -5.47 -9.08
CA ASN A 94 6.18 -5.42 -8.06
C ASN A 94 5.96 -6.48 -6.97
N LEU A 95 4.72 -6.68 -6.51
CA LEU A 95 4.36 -7.75 -5.60
C LEU A 95 4.68 -9.14 -6.19
N LEU A 96 4.43 -9.35 -7.49
CA LEU A 96 4.80 -10.57 -8.19
C LEU A 96 6.32 -10.77 -8.22
N LYS A 97 7.10 -9.72 -8.53
CA LYS A 97 8.58 -9.78 -8.52
C LYS A 97 9.15 -10.09 -7.14
N MET A 98 8.48 -9.65 -6.08
CA MET A 98 8.80 -9.99 -4.69
C MET A 98 8.33 -11.38 -4.27
N ARG A 99 7.67 -12.14 -5.17
CA ARG A 99 7.07 -13.45 -4.90
C ARG A 99 6.01 -13.40 -3.77
N CYS A 100 5.32 -12.27 -3.64
CA CYS A 100 4.20 -12.14 -2.72
C CYS A 100 3.00 -12.96 -3.22
N ARG A 101 2.41 -13.79 -2.36
CA ARG A 101 1.10 -14.40 -2.62
C ARG A 101 0.05 -13.30 -2.59
N THR A 102 -0.44 -12.91 -3.76
CA THR A 102 -1.35 -11.78 -3.94
C THR A 102 -2.70 -12.27 -4.41
N LEU A 103 -3.77 -11.92 -3.69
CA LEU A 103 -5.15 -12.11 -4.12
C LEU A 103 -5.67 -10.79 -4.67
N THR A 104 -6.14 -10.80 -5.92
CA THR A 104 -6.75 -9.64 -6.56
C THR A 104 -8.21 -9.95 -6.84
N CYS A 105 -9.09 -9.04 -6.44
CA CYS A 105 -10.52 -9.13 -6.71
C CYS A 105 -10.94 -7.91 -7.54
N ALA A 106 -11.89 -8.12 -8.46
CA ALA A 106 -12.57 -7.06 -9.18
C ALA A 106 -14.09 -7.32 -9.10
N PRO A 107 -14.92 -6.27 -9.01
CA PRO A 107 -16.37 -6.41 -9.12
C PRO A 107 -16.81 -6.82 -10.53
#